data_AF-A0A3Q3GP54-F1
#
_entry.id   AF-A0A3Q3GP54-F1
#
_cell.length_a   1.000
_cell.length_b   1.000
_cell.length_c   1.000
_cell.angle_alpha   90.00
_cell.angle_beta   90.00
_cell.angle_gamma   90.00
#
_symmetry.space_group_name_H-M   'P 1'
#
loop_
_entity.id
_entity.type
_entity.pdbx_description
1 polymer ?
#
loop_
_entity_poly.entity_id
_entity_poly.type
_entity_poly.pdbx_seq_one_letter_code
_entity_poly.pdbx_strand_id
1 'polypeptide(L)'
;APHFVHMFEYRRCNLVTRILFPENSLLLDDIIRDSLDSDLVAQRSLQKGDDSMYEIEEVLGCGKFGKVVKCHKKGTNEHVALKVMIKGNRLSAAREAEIFKRLRRLDPDKNNIVRFYSCFKYKTCFCFEFELLDISLYDFMERREWKPLSVAEIRPIAQQMLVALTALKSIGVTHSDIKPANILLVNQESKPFKVKLIDFGASCMTSNFTQFHEIQSFGYRAPEVYLGLRPDESVDMWGLGCTLLFLFFGQHFYPTSQCEYNYMKFIVKLHGTFTDENGNSYDHLESLDDLQKMVPDIKDPTELGDLNAFIDLIKNMLVVDPLKRILPADALNHKYISMEHLNEDCTCFTYELLDLSLFDYLKKISSKRLSVSEIRPIAKQM
;
A
#
# COMPACT_ATOMS: atom_id res chain seq x y z
N ALA A 1 26.58 -42.12 -14.04
CA ALA A 1 26.36 -40.80 -13.40
C ALA A 1 25.63 -39.88 -14.38
N PRO A 2 24.31 -39.69 -14.17
CA PRO A 2 23.67 -38.43 -14.55
C PRO A 2 22.66 -37.97 -13.49
N HIS A 3 22.87 -36.80 -12.90
CA HIS A 3 21.88 -36.10 -12.08
C HIS A 3 21.98 -34.62 -12.40
N PHE A 4 21.07 -34.10 -13.24
CA PHE A 4 20.59 -32.71 -13.26
C PHE A 4 19.56 -32.54 -14.39
N VAL A 5 18.49 -33.34 -14.37
CA VAL A 5 17.26 -33.07 -15.14
C VAL A 5 16.10 -33.63 -14.32
N HIS A 6 15.54 -32.84 -13.41
CA HIS A 6 14.19 -32.99 -12.85
C HIS A 6 13.90 -31.80 -11.91
N MET A 7 13.60 -30.64 -12.49
CA MET A 7 12.91 -29.56 -11.76
C MET A 7 12.23 -28.56 -12.71
N PHE A 8 11.49 -29.05 -13.71
CA PHE A 8 10.66 -28.21 -14.58
C PHE A 8 9.37 -28.94 -15.00
N GLU A 9 8.62 -29.46 -14.05
CA GLU A 9 7.23 -29.87 -14.28
C GLU A 9 6.39 -29.56 -13.03
N TYR A 10 6.03 -28.28 -12.84
CA TYR A 10 4.78 -27.87 -12.17
C TYR A 10 4.55 -26.35 -12.26
N ARG A 11 4.55 -25.76 -13.47
CA ARG A 11 4.04 -24.39 -13.70
C ARG A 11 3.39 -24.27 -15.06
N ARG A 12 2.19 -24.85 -15.18
CA ARG A 12 1.19 -24.51 -16.21
C ARG A 12 -0.13 -24.24 -15.53
N CYS A 13 -0.36 -22.97 -15.22
CA CYS A 13 -1.64 -22.28 -15.35
C CYS A 13 -1.31 -20.78 -15.28
N ASN A 14 -1.99 -20.00 -16.10
CA ASN A 14 -1.84 -18.55 -16.32
C ASN A 14 -0.93 -18.17 -17.49
N LEU A 15 -1.40 -18.46 -18.70
CA LEU A 15 -1.16 -17.59 -19.85
C LEU A 15 -2.47 -17.40 -20.62
N VAL A 16 -2.76 -16.13 -20.94
CA VAL A 16 -3.63 -15.62 -22.03
C VAL A 16 -5.15 -15.68 -21.83
N THR A 17 -5.73 -14.50 -21.55
CA THR A 17 -6.76 -13.88 -22.41
C THR A 17 -6.97 -12.40 -22.08
N ARG A 18 -6.32 -11.51 -22.86
CA ARG A 18 -6.90 -10.22 -23.25
C ARG A 18 -7.25 -10.38 -24.73
N ILE A 19 -8.53 -10.53 -25.04
CA ILE A 19 -9.10 -10.26 -26.36
C ILE A 19 -10.30 -9.35 -26.10
N LEU A 20 -10.30 -8.21 -26.78
CA LEU A 20 -11.34 -7.20 -26.84
C LEU A 20 -12.71 -7.80 -27.20
N PHE A 21 -13.79 -7.43 -26.51
CA PHE A 21 -15.09 -7.10 -27.12
C PHE A 21 -15.91 -6.16 -26.21
N PRO A 22 -16.73 -5.26 -26.80
CA PRO A 22 -17.57 -4.29 -26.11
C PRO A 22 -18.92 -4.90 -25.66
N GLU A 23 -19.57 -4.22 -24.71
CA GLU A 23 -20.99 -4.31 -24.32
C GLU A 23 -21.73 -5.64 -24.58
N ASN A 24 -21.78 -6.51 -23.57
CA ASN A 24 -23.03 -7.08 -23.03
C ASN A 24 -22.73 -8.12 -21.94
N SER A 25 -23.30 -7.87 -20.76
CA SER A 25 -23.79 -8.86 -19.78
C SER A 25 -23.48 -10.33 -20.09
N LEU A 26 -22.38 -10.86 -19.54
CA LEU A 26 -22.24 -12.28 -19.23
C LEU A 26 -21.55 -12.41 -17.86
N LEU A 27 -22.22 -13.16 -16.97
CA LEU A 27 -21.93 -13.29 -15.55
C LEU A 27 -20.50 -13.77 -15.27
N LEU A 28 -19.87 -13.14 -14.29
CA LEU A 28 -18.56 -13.47 -13.72
C LEU A 28 -18.56 -14.79 -12.92
N ASP A 29 -19.62 -15.59 -13.00
CA ASP A 29 -19.91 -16.70 -12.09
C ASP A 29 -19.21 -18.04 -12.44
N ASP A 30 -18.52 -18.14 -13.58
CA ASP A 30 -18.04 -19.46 -14.07
C ASP A 30 -16.52 -19.67 -14.15
N ILE A 31 -15.67 -18.73 -13.70
CA ILE A 31 -14.19 -18.87 -13.88
C ILE A 31 -13.39 -19.07 -12.58
N ILE A 32 -13.96 -18.97 -11.38
CA ILE A 32 -13.21 -19.23 -10.12
C ILE A 32 -14.02 -20.13 -9.17
N ARG A 33 -14.11 -21.43 -9.48
CA ARG A 33 -14.63 -22.44 -8.53
C ARG A 33 -13.50 -23.01 -7.71
N ASP A 34 -13.16 -22.33 -6.62
CA ASP A 34 -12.40 -22.93 -5.52
C ASP A 34 -13.35 -23.31 -4.38
N SER A 35 -13.13 -24.45 -3.74
CA SER A 35 -14.05 -25.14 -2.80
C SER A 35 -14.46 -24.36 -1.54
N LEU A 36 -13.94 -23.14 -1.36
CA LEU A 36 -14.39 -22.18 -0.34
C LEU A 36 -15.57 -21.32 -0.80
N ASP A 37 -15.74 -21.02 -2.10
CA ASP A 37 -16.81 -20.13 -2.59
C ASP A 37 -18.20 -20.70 -2.33
N SER A 38 -18.45 -21.94 -2.75
CA SER A 38 -19.78 -22.54 -2.64
C SER A 38 -20.22 -22.70 -1.19
N ASP A 39 -19.30 -22.95 -0.25
CA ASP A 39 -19.64 -23.24 1.14
C ASP A 39 -19.78 -21.98 2.00
N LEU A 40 -18.94 -20.96 1.82
CA LEU A 40 -18.98 -19.72 2.62
C LEU A 40 -20.06 -18.75 2.12
N VAL A 41 -20.25 -18.62 0.80
CA VAL A 41 -21.32 -17.76 0.27
C VAL A 41 -22.69 -18.41 0.46
N ALA A 42 -22.78 -19.75 0.41
CA ALA A 42 -24.02 -20.44 0.79
C ALA A 42 -24.30 -20.41 2.30
N GLN A 43 -23.25 -20.39 3.14
CA GLN A 43 -23.39 -20.24 4.59
C GLN A 43 -23.46 -18.76 4.96
N ARG A 44 -24.67 -18.21 5.05
CA ARG A 44 -24.94 -16.83 5.50
C ARG A 44 -24.44 -16.48 6.91
N SER A 45 -23.80 -17.40 7.63
CA SER A 45 -23.29 -17.13 8.97
C SER A 45 -22.07 -17.97 9.34
N LEU A 46 -21.27 -17.45 10.27
CA LEU A 46 -20.04 -18.04 10.78
C LEU A 46 -20.05 -17.95 12.31
N GLN A 47 -19.66 -19.02 13.00
CA GLN A 47 -19.72 -19.13 14.45
C GLN A 47 -18.32 -19.16 15.08
N LYS A 48 -18.10 -18.32 16.11
CA LYS A 48 -16.88 -18.29 16.93
C LYS A 48 -17.19 -18.86 18.31
N GLY A 49 -16.85 -20.14 18.50
CA GLY A 49 -17.22 -20.86 19.73
C GLY A 49 -18.73 -20.84 19.96
N ASP A 50 -19.18 -20.91 21.20
CA ASP A 50 -20.62 -20.90 21.50
C ASP A 50 -21.19 -19.48 21.67
N ASP A 51 -20.33 -18.46 21.75
CA ASP A 51 -20.70 -17.13 22.26
C ASP A 51 -20.95 -16.06 21.17
N SER A 52 -20.50 -16.25 19.93
CA SER A 52 -20.56 -15.19 18.91
C SER A 52 -20.89 -15.70 17.52
N MET A 53 -21.99 -15.20 16.97
CA MET A 53 -22.47 -15.48 15.61
C MET A 53 -22.25 -14.27 14.71
N TYR A 54 -21.66 -14.50 13.55
CA TYR A 54 -21.38 -13.50 12.52
C TYR A 54 -22.29 -13.79 11.33
N GLU A 55 -23.05 -12.80 10.89
CA GLU A 55 -23.86 -12.88 9.67
C GLU A 55 -23.07 -12.27 8.52
N ILE A 56 -22.87 -13.05 7.45
CA ILE A 56 -22.07 -12.63 6.30
C ILE A 56 -22.94 -11.76 5.40
N GLU A 57 -22.50 -10.54 5.12
CA GLU A 57 -23.23 -9.57 4.31
C GLU A 57 -22.69 -9.47 2.89
N GLU A 58 -21.38 -9.32 2.75
CA GLU A 58 -20.70 -9.13 1.46
C GLU A 58 -19.28 -9.66 1.47
N VAL A 59 -18.77 -10.02 0.29
CA VAL A 59 -17.36 -10.35 0.06
C VAL A 59 -16.61 -9.05 -0.25
N LEU A 60 -15.63 -8.71 0.57
CA LEU A 60 -14.83 -7.49 0.43
C LEU A 60 -13.58 -7.72 -0.43
N GLY A 61 -13.06 -8.95 -0.47
CA GLY A 61 -11.89 -9.27 -1.27
C GLY A 61 -11.51 -10.74 -1.28
N CYS A 62 -10.82 -11.15 -2.33
CA CYS A 62 -10.32 -12.51 -2.54
C CYS A 62 -8.82 -12.45 -2.87
N GLY A 63 -8.01 -13.28 -2.23
CA GLY A 63 -6.56 -13.29 -2.49
C GLY A 63 -5.91 -14.63 -2.19
N LYS A 64 -4.59 -14.69 -2.39
CA LYS A 64 -3.75 -15.89 -2.21
C LYS A 64 -3.93 -16.56 -0.84
N PHE A 65 -4.22 -15.78 0.19
CA PHE A 65 -4.27 -16.26 1.58
C PHE A 65 -5.67 -16.66 2.03
N GLY A 66 -6.72 -16.24 1.31
CA GLY A 66 -8.09 -16.46 1.71
C GLY A 66 -9.04 -15.40 1.18
N LYS A 67 -10.19 -15.29 1.86
CA LYS A 67 -11.24 -14.33 1.53
C LYS A 67 -11.49 -13.40 2.69
N VAL A 68 -11.79 -12.16 2.39
CA VAL A 68 -12.23 -11.17 3.37
C VAL A 68 -13.71 -10.91 3.14
N VAL A 69 -14.49 -11.06 4.19
CA VAL A 69 -15.95 -10.82 4.16
C VAL A 69 -16.32 -9.78 5.19
N LYS A 70 -17.32 -8.96 4.89
CA LYS A 70 -17.98 -8.13 5.88
C LYS A 70 -18.99 -8.96 6.64
N CYS A 71 -19.00 -8.79 7.95
CA CYS A 71 -19.98 -9.46 8.79
C CYS A 71 -20.63 -8.51 9.76
N HIS A 72 -21.91 -8.72 9.99
CA HIS A 72 -22.65 -8.18 11.12
C HIS A 72 -22.54 -9.14 12.30
N LYS A 73 -22.09 -8.65 13.47
CA LYS A 73 -21.96 -9.48 14.66
C LYS A 73 -23.29 -9.51 15.42
N LYS A 74 -23.98 -10.66 15.40
CA LYS A 74 -25.31 -10.82 15.98
C LYS A 74 -25.33 -10.45 17.46
N GLY A 75 -26.41 -9.76 17.85
CA GLY A 75 -26.57 -9.25 19.21
C GLY A 75 -25.84 -7.93 19.47
N THR A 76 -25.17 -7.36 18.45
CA THR A 76 -24.53 -6.04 18.51
C THR A 76 -24.88 -5.23 17.26
N ASN A 77 -24.57 -3.93 17.25
CA ASN A 77 -24.60 -3.12 16.02
C ASN A 77 -23.23 -3.05 15.32
N GLU A 78 -22.29 -3.93 15.69
CA GLU A 78 -20.92 -3.91 15.18
C GLU A 78 -20.83 -4.62 13.83
N HIS A 79 -20.19 -3.95 12.86
CA HIS A 79 -19.77 -4.56 11.61
C HIS A 79 -18.25 -4.76 11.64
N VAL A 80 -17.80 -5.91 11.15
CA VAL A 80 -16.38 -6.31 11.16
C VAL A 80 -15.97 -6.86 9.81
N ALA A 81 -14.66 -6.84 9.54
CA ALA A 81 -14.07 -7.59 8.45
C ALA A 81 -13.50 -8.91 8.99
N LEU A 82 -13.90 -10.03 8.39
CA LEU A 82 -13.36 -11.37 8.69
C LEU A 82 -12.52 -11.88 7.52
N LYS A 83 -11.21 -12.05 7.75
CA LYS A 83 -10.31 -12.77 6.83
C LYS A 83 -10.36 -14.25 7.14
N VAL A 84 -10.98 -15.03 6.26
CA VAL A 84 -11.08 -16.49 6.33
C VAL A 84 -9.96 -17.10 5.49
N MET A 85 -8.99 -17.73 6.16
CA MET A 85 -7.83 -18.34 5.51
C MET A 85 -8.21 -19.62 4.75
N ILE A 86 -7.51 -19.90 3.65
CA ILE A 86 -7.68 -21.15 2.89
C ILE A 86 -7.38 -22.37 3.79
N LYS A 87 -8.18 -23.44 3.62
CA LYS A 87 -8.02 -24.70 4.36
C LYS A 87 -6.59 -25.22 4.24
N GLY A 88 -6.04 -25.69 5.37
CA GLY A 88 -4.71 -26.33 5.41
C GLY A 88 -3.52 -25.37 5.52
N ASN A 89 -3.70 -24.04 5.37
CA ASN A 89 -2.61 -23.08 5.45
C ASN A 89 -2.25 -22.67 6.90
N ARG A 90 -2.01 -23.67 7.76
CA ARG A 90 -1.79 -23.45 9.21
C ARG A 90 -0.53 -22.65 9.51
N LEU A 91 0.54 -22.86 8.74
CA LEU A 91 1.82 -22.18 8.97
C LEU A 91 1.72 -20.68 8.68
N SER A 92 1.08 -20.29 7.58
CA SER A 92 0.88 -18.87 7.27
C SER A 92 -0.03 -18.20 8.29
N ALA A 93 -1.12 -18.86 8.69
CA ALA A 93 -1.99 -18.37 9.76
C ALA A 93 -1.25 -18.21 11.10
N ALA A 94 -0.39 -19.16 11.48
CA ALA A 94 0.41 -19.06 12.69
C ALA A 94 1.43 -17.91 12.64
N ARG A 95 2.07 -17.69 11.49
CA ARG A 95 2.99 -16.56 11.27
C ARG A 95 2.26 -15.22 11.37
N GLU A 96 1.14 -15.06 10.67
CA GLU A 96 0.33 -13.83 10.68
C GLU A 96 -0.20 -13.55 12.10
N ALA A 97 -0.69 -14.57 12.80
CA ALA A 97 -1.13 -14.43 14.19
C ALA A 97 0.01 -13.99 15.13
N GLU A 98 1.24 -14.45 14.91
CA GLU A 98 2.41 -14.03 15.69
C GLU A 98 2.78 -12.57 15.42
N ILE A 99 2.69 -12.10 14.16
CA ILE A 99 2.83 -10.68 13.83
C ILE A 99 1.79 -9.85 14.58
N PHE A 100 0.51 -10.25 14.55
CA PHE A 100 -0.54 -9.53 15.28
C PHE A 100 -0.37 -9.51 16.79
N LYS A 101 0.19 -10.56 17.41
CA LYS A 101 0.56 -10.51 18.84
C LYS A 101 1.58 -9.40 19.12
N ARG A 102 2.51 -9.17 18.19
CA ARG A 102 3.53 -8.13 18.32
C ARG A 102 2.96 -6.75 18.09
N LEU A 103 2.05 -6.60 17.13
CA LEU A 103 1.33 -5.35 16.84
C LEU A 103 0.48 -4.86 18.01
N ARG A 104 0.07 -5.73 18.95
CA ARG A 104 -0.61 -5.32 20.20
C ARG A 104 0.17 -4.34 21.07
N ARG A 105 1.49 -4.18 20.83
CA ARG A 105 2.33 -3.16 21.50
C ARG A 105 2.08 -1.76 20.98
N LEU A 106 1.41 -1.63 19.83
CA LEU A 106 1.13 -0.37 19.16
C LEU A 106 -0.35 -0.02 19.35
N ASP A 107 -0.61 1.28 19.52
CA ASP A 107 -1.97 1.81 19.41
C ASP A 107 -2.36 1.86 17.91
N PRO A 108 -3.39 1.13 17.47
CA PRO A 108 -3.73 1.05 16.04
C PRO A 108 -4.18 2.40 15.45
N ASP A 109 -4.84 3.26 16.24
CA ASP A 109 -5.37 4.53 15.75
C ASP A 109 -4.25 5.57 15.62
N LYS A 110 -3.34 5.62 16.60
CA LYS A 110 -2.18 6.53 16.56
C LYS A 110 -1.15 6.13 15.51
N ASN A 111 -1.03 4.83 15.23
CA ASN A 111 -0.01 4.31 14.32
C ASN A 111 -0.55 4.00 12.91
N ASN A 112 -1.81 4.32 12.61
CA ASN A 112 -2.45 4.07 11.31
C ASN A 112 -2.34 2.59 10.87
N ILE A 113 -2.54 1.67 11.80
CA ILE A 113 -2.52 0.22 11.58
C ILE A 113 -3.92 -0.32 11.86
N VAL A 114 -4.37 -1.29 11.07
CA VAL A 114 -5.67 -1.94 11.28
C VAL A 114 -5.80 -2.51 12.69
N ARG A 115 -6.93 -2.24 13.33
CA ARG A 115 -7.29 -2.81 14.61
C ARG A 115 -7.66 -4.27 14.41
N PHE A 116 -6.83 -5.13 15.00
CA PHE A 116 -7.07 -6.56 15.10
C PHE A 116 -7.78 -6.89 16.40
N TYR A 117 -8.96 -7.49 16.31
CA TYR A 117 -9.75 -7.89 17.47
C TYR A 117 -9.36 -9.28 17.96
N SER A 118 -9.39 -10.28 17.09
CA SER A 118 -9.11 -11.66 17.48
C SER A 118 -8.79 -12.58 16.31
N CYS A 119 -8.17 -13.73 16.61
CA CYS A 119 -8.06 -14.85 15.69
C CYS A 119 -8.74 -16.05 16.32
N PHE A 120 -9.54 -16.77 15.54
CA PHE A 120 -10.26 -17.96 15.99
C PHE A 120 -10.32 -19.01 14.89
N LYS A 121 -10.71 -20.22 15.26
CA LYS A 121 -10.86 -21.32 14.32
C LYS A 121 -12.34 -21.48 13.97
N TYR A 122 -12.64 -21.55 12.69
CA TYR A 122 -13.95 -21.95 12.20
C TYR A 122 -13.80 -23.19 11.34
N LYS A 123 -14.40 -24.30 11.77
CA LYS A 123 -14.20 -25.63 11.17
C LYS A 123 -12.70 -25.96 11.07
N THR A 124 -12.15 -26.03 9.86
CA THR A 124 -10.72 -26.30 9.59
C THR A 124 -9.93 -25.06 9.17
N CYS A 125 -10.57 -23.90 9.09
CA CYS A 125 -9.97 -22.62 8.69
C CYS A 125 -9.61 -21.76 9.91
N PHE A 126 -8.66 -20.86 9.72
CA PHE A 126 -8.38 -19.76 10.65
C PHE A 126 -9.09 -18.50 10.17
N CYS A 127 -9.69 -17.78 11.10
CA CYS A 127 -10.40 -16.53 10.86
C CYS A 127 -9.75 -15.41 11.67
N PHE A 128 -9.46 -14.29 11.02
CA PHE A 128 -8.94 -13.08 11.66
C PHE A 128 -10.01 -12.00 11.60
N GLU A 129 -10.30 -11.40 12.75
CA GLU A 129 -11.35 -10.40 12.96
C GLU A 129 -10.73 -9.01 13.09
N PHE A 130 -11.18 -8.08 12.25
CA PHE A 130 -10.67 -6.71 12.17
C PHE A 130 -11.79 -5.68 12.26
N GLU A 131 -11.43 -4.43 12.55
CA GLU A 131 -12.31 -3.30 12.27
C GLU A 131 -12.69 -3.27 10.79
N LEU A 132 -13.94 -2.89 10.50
CA LEU A 132 -14.36 -2.63 9.14
C LEU A 132 -13.85 -1.24 8.72
N LEU A 133 -13.18 -1.18 7.57
CA LEU A 133 -12.71 0.05 6.93
C LEU A 133 -13.49 0.29 5.63
N ASP A 134 -13.23 1.42 4.98
CA ASP A 134 -13.74 1.74 3.64
C ASP A 134 -12.88 1.02 2.58
N ILE A 135 -12.86 1.54 1.36
CA ILE A 135 -12.12 0.97 0.23
C ILE A 135 -10.60 1.15 0.30
N SER A 136 -9.88 0.32 -0.46
CA SER A 136 -8.43 0.48 -0.64
C SER A 136 -8.09 1.72 -1.47
N LEU A 137 -6.84 2.20 -1.38
CA LEU A 137 -6.38 3.27 -2.25
C LEU A 137 -6.38 2.86 -3.73
N TYR A 138 -6.24 1.58 -4.04
CA TYR A 138 -6.38 1.09 -5.42
C TYR A 138 -7.82 1.32 -5.92
N ASP A 139 -8.81 0.82 -5.18
CA ASP A 139 -10.23 0.94 -5.54
C ASP A 139 -10.68 2.41 -5.52
N PHE A 140 -10.10 3.23 -4.63
CA PHE A 140 -10.33 4.66 -4.61
C PHE A 140 -9.87 5.34 -5.91
N MET A 141 -8.67 4.99 -6.42
CA MET A 141 -8.19 5.50 -7.70
C MET A 141 -9.04 4.98 -8.86
N GLU A 142 -9.48 3.72 -8.82
CA GLU A 142 -10.39 3.17 -9.82
C GLU A 142 -11.73 3.91 -9.85
N ARG A 143 -12.35 4.16 -8.69
CA ARG A 143 -13.59 4.96 -8.57
C ARG A 143 -13.42 6.41 -9.02
N ARG A 144 -12.19 6.93 -8.98
CA ARG A 144 -11.83 8.25 -9.53
C ARG A 144 -11.54 8.21 -11.03
N GLU A 145 -11.79 7.08 -11.69
CA GLU A 145 -11.44 6.85 -13.10
C GLU A 145 -9.94 7.09 -13.36
N TRP A 146 -9.09 6.67 -12.43
CA TRP A 146 -7.63 6.80 -12.51
C TRP A 146 -7.14 8.25 -12.60
N LYS A 147 -7.97 9.24 -12.23
CA LYS A 147 -7.55 10.63 -12.18
C LYS A 147 -6.50 10.82 -11.08
N PRO A 148 -5.31 11.38 -11.42
CA PRO A 148 -4.24 11.67 -10.47
C PRO A 148 -4.70 12.39 -9.21
N LEU A 149 -4.01 12.13 -8.10
CA LEU A 149 -4.06 12.98 -6.92
C LEU A 149 -3.00 14.08 -7.02
N SER A 150 -3.37 15.27 -6.58
CA SER A 150 -2.40 16.36 -6.35
C SER A 150 -1.41 15.98 -5.25
N VAL A 151 -0.22 16.57 -5.28
CA VAL A 151 0.77 16.37 -4.20
C VAL A 151 0.23 16.81 -2.84
N ALA A 152 -0.71 17.76 -2.78
CA ALA A 152 -1.37 18.15 -1.55
C ALA A 152 -2.32 17.06 -1.00
N GLU A 153 -3.06 16.37 -1.88
CA GLU A 153 -3.91 15.23 -1.50
C GLU A 153 -3.08 14.00 -1.07
N ILE A 154 -1.88 13.81 -1.63
CA ILE A 154 -1.00 12.68 -1.32
C ILE A 154 -0.30 12.84 0.04
N ARG A 155 0.07 14.06 0.43
CA ARG A 155 0.80 14.35 1.68
C ARG A 155 0.21 13.71 2.95
N PRO A 156 -1.09 13.84 3.25
CA PRO A 156 -1.69 13.20 4.44
C PRO A 156 -1.58 11.67 4.41
N ILE A 157 -1.67 11.04 3.24
CA ILE A 157 -1.51 9.60 3.09
C ILE A 157 -0.05 9.22 3.37
N ALA A 158 0.90 9.94 2.77
CA ALA A 158 2.33 9.73 2.97
C ALA A 158 2.70 9.86 4.46
N GLN A 159 2.27 10.93 5.13
CA GLN A 159 2.52 11.17 6.56
C GLN A 159 2.00 10.01 7.42
N GLN A 160 0.75 9.58 7.21
CA GLN A 160 0.16 8.49 8.00
C GLN A 160 0.88 7.15 7.79
N MET A 161 1.29 6.86 6.55
CA MET A 161 2.05 5.64 6.24
C MET A 161 3.46 5.70 6.82
N LEU A 162 4.12 6.85 6.81
CA LEU A 162 5.42 7.04 7.46
C LEU A 162 5.34 6.84 8.98
N VAL A 163 4.25 7.30 9.62
CA VAL A 163 3.97 6.99 11.04
C VAL A 163 3.82 5.48 11.24
N ALA A 164 3.06 4.78 10.40
CA ALA A 164 2.90 3.33 10.47
C ALA A 164 4.24 2.59 10.33
N LEU A 165 5.05 2.95 9.33
CA LEU A 165 6.35 2.32 9.08
C LEU A 165 7.36 2.61 10.20
N THR A 166 7.32 3.81 10.79
CA THR A 166 8.12 4.14 11.99
C THR A 166 7.74 3.22 13.15
N ALA A 167 6.44 3.02 13.39
CA ALA A 167 5.94 2.15 14.45
C ALA A 167 6.32 0.68 14.23
N LEU A 168 6.18 0.17 13.00
CA LEU A 168 6.59 -1.21 12.65
C LEU A 168 8.09 -1.44 12.87
N LYS A 169 8.92 -0.49 12.42
CA LYS A 169 10.37 -0.54 12.65
C LYS A 169 10.70 -0.58 14.15
N SER A 170 10.01 0.19 14.97
CA SER A 170 10.24 0.23 16.44
C SER A 170 10.03 -1.12 17.14
N ILE A 171 9.22 -2.01 16.57
CA ILE A 171 8.95 -3.35 17.11
C ILE A 171 9.65 -4.48 16.32
N GLY A 172 10.49 -4.13 15.34
CA GLY A 172 11.25 -5.04 14.50
C GLY A 172 10.41 -5.86 13.52
N VAL A 173 9.35 -5.25 12.97
CA VAL A 173 8.47 -5.87 11.97
C VAL A 173 8.68 -5.17 10.62
N THR A 174 8.82 -5.96 9.55
CA THR A 174 8.74 -5.48 8.17
C THR A 174 7.42 -5.96 7.56
N HIS A 175 6.68 -5.05 6.92
CA HIS A 175 5.40 -5.36 6.28
C HIS A 175 5.58 -6.24 5.04
N SER A 176 6.52 -5.86 4.17
CA SER A 176 6.98 -6.57 2.97
C SER A 176 5.95 -6.73 1.85
N ASP A 177 4.88 -5.93 1.86
CA ASP A 177 3.87 -5.88 0.77
C ASP A 177 3.10 -4.55 0.78
N ILE A 178 3.82 -3.44 0.94
CA ILE A 178 3.24 -2.09 0.82
C ILE A 178 2.85 -1.82 -0.63
N LYS A 179 1.56 -1.57 -0.85
CA LYS A 179 0.95 -1.25 -2.15
C LYS A 179 -0.42 -0.58 -1.94
N PRO A 180 -1.00 0.09 -2.94
CA PRO A 180 -2.30 0.76 -2.82
C PRO A 180 -3.44 -0.15 -2.33
N ALA A 181 -3.44 -1.43 -2.72
CA ALA A 181 -4.46 -2.40 -2.30
C ALA A 181 -4.41 -2.76 -0.79
N ASN A 182 -3.27 -2.53 -0.12
CA ASN A 182 -3.07 -2.84 1.31
C ASN A 182 -3.14 -1.60 2.20
N ILE A 183 -3.57 -0.46 1.66
CA ILE A 183 -3.78 0.78 2.41
C ILE A 183 -5.23 1.18 2.21
N LEU A 184 -6.03 1.11 3.28
CA LEU A 184 -7.47 1.37 3.21
C LEU A 184 -7.80 2.72 3.81
N LEU A 185 -8.78 3.38 3.21
CA LEU A 185 -9.41 4.56 3.79
C LEU A 185 -10.21 4.14 5.02
N VAL A 186 -10.16 4.95 6.08
CA VAL A 186 -10.95 4.70 7.29
C VAL A 186 -12.41 4.99 7.03
N ASN A 187 -12.69 6.16 6.45
CA ASN A 187 -14.01 6.57 5.98
C ASN A 187 -13.84 7.82 5.13
N GLN A 188 -13.97 7.69 3.80
CA GLN A 188 -13.62 8.81 2.91
C GLN A 188 -14.58 10.00 3.04
N GLU A 189 -15.85 9.76 3.35
CA GLU A 189 -16.88 10.79 3.45
C GLU A 189 -16.67 11.69 4.68
N SER A 190 -16.46 11.08 5.84
CA SER A 190 -16.32 11.80 7.12
C SER A 190 -14.88 12.15 7.47
N LYS A 191 -13.90 11.37 7.00
CA LYS A 191 -12.47 11.55 7.26
C LYS A 191 -11.62 11.40 5.99
N PRO A 192 -11.70 12.38 5.06
CA PRO A 192 -11.00 12.30 3.77
C PRO A 192 -9.52 11.97 3.95
N PHE A 193 -9.03 10.99 3.17
CA PHE A 193 -7.63 10.55 3.17
C PHE A 193 -7.07 10.06 4.52
N LYS A 194 -7.91 9.83 5.54
CA LYS A 194 -7.51 9.07 6.73
C LYS A 194 -7.32 7.62 6.31
N VAL A 195 -6.14 7.06 6.52
CA VAL A 195 -5.77 5.72 6.04
C VAL A 195 -5.28 4.83 7.16
N LYS A 196 -5.40 3.51 6.96
CA LYS A 196 -4.76 2.49 7.78
C LYS A 196 -4.10 1.43 6.91
N LEU A 197 -2.96 0.93 7.38
CA LEU A 197 -2.25 -0.19 6.78
C LEU A 197 -2.88 -1.52 7.21
N ILE A 198 -3.13 -2.39 6.23
CA ILE A 198 -3.76 -3.71 6.41
C ILE A 198 -2.87 -4.84 5.87
N ASP A 199 -3.33 -6.08 6.07
CA ASP A 199 -2.77 -7.31 5.49
C ASP A 199 -1.30 -7.61 5.84
N PHE A 200 -1.10 -8.06 7.07
CA PHE A 200 0.18 -8.50 7.60
C PHE A 200 0.53 -9.96 7.25
N GLY A 201 -0.15 -10.56 6.25
CA GLY A 201 0.05 -11.95 5.86
C GLY A 201 1.41 -12.24 5.23
N ALA A 202 2.03 -11.23 4.62
CA ALA A 202 3.40 -11.30 4.10
C ALA A 202 4.45 -10.88 5.14
N SER A 203 4.04 -10.23 6.23
CA SER A 203 4.95 -9.58 7.17
C SER A 203 5.82 -10.57 7.92
N CYS A 204 7.01 -10.11 8.29
CA CYS A 204 7.97 -10.92 9.02
C CYS A 204 8.74 -10.09 10.04
N MET A 205 9.39 -10.78 10.97
CA MET A 205 10.39 -10.17 11.84
C MET A 205 11.61 -9.82 11.00
N THR A 206 12.10 -8.57 11.07
CA THR A 206 13.27 -8.13 10.31
C THR A 206 14.49 -9.02 10.58
N SER A 207 14.65 -9.48 11.82
CA SER A 207 15.73 -10.40 12.20
C SER A 207 15.67 -11.76 11.49
N ASN A 208 14.48 -12.18 11.03
CA ASN A 208 14.18 -13.51 10.53
C ASN A 208 13.68 -13.51 9.10
N PHE A 209 14.16 -12.59 8.25
CA PHE A 209 13.99 -12.78 6.83
C PHE A 209 14.61 -14.14 6.43
N THR A 210 13.78 -15.10 6.04
CA THR A 210 14.22 -16.45 5.62
C THR A 210 13.89 -16.75 4.15
N GLN A 211 13.05 -15.93 3.52
CA GLN A 211 12.57 -16.08 2.15
C GLN A 211 12.77 -14.77 1.37
N PHE A 212 14.03 -14.42 1.13
CA PHE A 212 14.43 -13.10 0.64
C PHE A 212 13.99 -12.79 -0.80
N HIS A 213 13.61 -13.79 -1.61
CA HIS A 213 13.34 -13.62 -3.05
C HIS A 213 11.84 -13.56 -3.42
N GLU A 214 10.94 -13.82 -2.48
CA GLU A 214 9.50 -13.94 -2.75
C GLU A 214 8.64 -12.91 -2.00
N ILE A 215 9.26 -11.90 -1.40
CA ILE A 215 8.55 -10.79 -0.74
C ILE A 215 8.13 -9.71 -1.73
N GLN A 216 7.13 -8.92 -1.36
CA GLN A 216 6.56 -7.80 -2.13
C GLN A 216 5.90 -8.20 -3.45
N SER A 217 4.83 -7.47 -3.78
CA SER A 217 4.16 -7.55 -5.08
C SER A 217 5.01 -6.93 -6.20
N PHE A 218 4.88 -7.48 -7.42
CA PHE A 218 5.47 -6.88 -8.62
C PHE A 218 5.00 -5.43 -8.79
N GLY A 219 5.85 -4.55 -9.33
CA GLY A 219 5.61 -3.11 -9.35
C GLY A 219 6.11 -2.36 -8.11
N TYR A 220 6.10 -3.01 -6.94
CA TYR A 220 6.43 -2.41 -5.63
C TYR A 220 7.64 -3.05 -4.95
N ARG A 221 8.24 -4.07 -5.58
CA ARG A 221 9.36 -4.83 -5.04
C ARG A 221 10.67 -4.05 -5.16
N ALA A 222 11.41 -3.98 -4.06
CA ALA A 222 12.67 -3.27 -3.99
C ALA A 222 13.79 -3.98 -4.81
N PRO A 223 14.78 -3.23 -5.35
CA PRO A 223 15.83 -3.81 -6.18
C PRO A 223 16.67 -4.85 -5.45
N GLU A 224 16.97 -4.64 -4.17
CA GLU A 224 17.74 -5.58 -3.36
C GLU A 224 17.11 -6.98 -3.27
N VAL A 225 15.77 -7.07 -3.38
CA VAL A 225 15.02 -8.33 -3.39
C VAL A 225 15.27 -9.10 -4.68
N TYR A 226 15.20 -8.41 -5.84
CA TYR A 226 15.50 -9.01 -7.15
C TYR A 226 16.98 -9.39 -7.27
N LEU A 227 17.87 -8.59 -6.69
CA LEU A 227 19.31 -8.88 -6.66
C LEU A 227 19.68 -10.01 -5.69
N GLY A 228 18.72 -10.49 -4.90
CA GLY A 228 18.95 -11.54 -3.91
C GLY A 228 19.84 -11.12 -2.74
N LEU A 229 19.94 -9.81 -2.49
CA LEU A 229 20.60 -9.27 -1.32
C LEU A 229 19.68 -9.44 -0.10
N ARG A 230 20.27 -9.36 1.10
CA ARG A 230 19.49 -9.45 2.34
C ARG A 230 18.65 -8.18 2.52
N PRO A 231 17.30 -8.27 2.48
CA PRO A 231 16.41 -7.15 2.76
C PRO A 231 16.36 -6.84 4.25
N ASP A 232 15.94 -5.62 4.56
CA ASP A 232 15.58 -5.11 5.89
C ASP A 232 14.28 -4.29 5.79
N GLU A 233 13.96 -3.47 6.80
CA GLU A 233 12.73 -2.65 6.75
C GLU A 233 12.71 -1.63 5.61
N SER A 234 13.85 -1.31 4.99
CA SER A 234 13.92 -0.32 3.90
C SER A 234 13.14 -0.73 2.66
N VAL A 235 12.83 -2.03 2.48
CA VAL A 235 11.98 -2.50 1.37
C VAL A 235 10.58 -1.87 1.43
N ASP A 236 10.06 -1.59 2.64
CA ASP A 236 8.76 -0.95 2.81
C ASP A 236 8.80 0.52 2.40
N MET A 237 9.94 1.20 2.57
CA MET A 237 10.14 2.57 2.08
C MET A 237 10.15 2.64 0.56
N TRP A 238 10.75 1.64 -0.11
CA TRP A 238 10.65 1.52 -1.57
C TRP A 238 9.20 1.31 -2.02
N GLY A 239 8.50 0.35 -1.39
CA GLY A 239 7.09 0.06 -1.69
C GLY A 239 6.17 1.27 -1.47
N LEU A 240 6.43 2.07 -0.43
CA LEU A 240 5.72 3.33 -0.20
C LEU A 240 6.03 4.35 -1.30
N GLY A 241 7.30 4.55 -1.68
CA GLY A 241 7.65 5.43 -2.80
C GLY A 241 6.93 5.07 -4.10
N CYS A 242 6.88 3.78 -4.45
CA CYS A 242 6.12 3.28 -5.60
C CYS A 242 4.60 3.53 -5.45
N THR A 243 4.06 3.38 -4.24
CA THR A 243 2.65 3.65 -3.94
C THR A 243 2.32 5.13 -4.12
N LEU A 244 3.15 6.04 -3.63
CA LEU A 244 2.93 7.48 -3.77
C LEU A 244 3.01 7.92 -5.23
N LEU A 245 3.94 7.37 -6.02
CA LEU A 245 3.98 7.59 -7.47
C LEU A 245 2.74 7.06 -8.19
N PHE A 246 2.20 5.91 -7.77
CA PHE A 246 0.94 5.41 -8.33
C PHE A 246 -0.23 6.40 -8.10
N LEU A 247 -0.33 6.98 -6.91
CA LEU A 247 -1.35 7.99 -6.61
C LEU A 247 -1.15 9.27 -7.42
N PHE A 248 0.10 9.68 -7.63
CA PHE A 248 0.48 10.87 -8.37
C PHE A 248 0.24 10.75 -9.88
N PHE A 249 0.38 9.55 -10.45
CA PHE A 249 0.14 9.33 -11.88
C PHE A 249 -1.24 8.77 -12.21
N GLY A 250 -1.93 8.18 -11.22
CA GLY A 250 -3.15 7.41 -11.46
C GLY A 250 -2.91 6.05 -12.13
N GLN A 251 -1.66 5.64 -12.32
CA GLN A 251 -1.27 4.37 -12.93
C GLN A 251 0.02 3.84 -12.33
N HIS A 252 0.29 2.54 -12.50
CA HIS A 252 1.54 1.95 -12.04
C HIS A 252 2.74 2.57 -12.74
N PHE A 253 3.64 3.16 -11.95
CA PHE A 253 4.82 3.83 -12.48
C PHE A 253 5.90 2.84 -12.95
N TYR A 254 6.16 1.80 -12.15
CA TYR A 254 7.05 0.71 -12.54
C TYR A 254 6.29 -0.42 -13.24
N PRO A 255 6.95 -1.18 -14.13
CA PRO A 255 6.35 -2.35 -14.77
C PRO A 255 5.81 -3.37 -13.74
N THR A 256 4.58 -3.84 -13.95
CA THR A 256 3.95 -4.86 -13.10
C THR A 256 4.07 -6.28 -13.66
N SER A 257 4.72 -6.42 -14.82
CA SER A 257 4.98 -7.74 -15.42
C SER A 257 5.86 -8.59 -14.52
N GLN A 258 5.69 -9.91 -14.57
CA GLN A 258 6.56 -10.86 -13.87
C GLN A 258 7.97 -10.98 -14.48
N CYS A 259 8.29 -10.17 -15.49
CA CYS A 259 9.60 -10.13 -16.11
C CYS A 259 10.56 -9.27 -15.28
N GLU A 260 11.32 -9.92 -14.40
CA GLU A 260 12.30 -9.27 -13.51
C GLU A 260 13.34 -8.45 -14.29
N TYR A 261 13.76 -8.94 -15.46
CA TYR A 261 14.67 -8.23 -16.35
C TYR A 261 14.11 -6.88 -16.80
N ASN A 262 12.84 -6.81 -17.21
CA ASN A 262 12.23 -5.55 -17.64
C ASN A 262 12.10 -4.56 -16.47
N TYR A 263 11.79 -5.06 -15.27
CA TYR A 263 11.73 -4.24 -14.07
C TYR A 263 13.11 -3.66 -13.72
N MET A 264 14.15 -4.50 -13.67
CA MET A 264 15.51 -4.08 -13.37
C MET A 264 16.08 -3.16 -14.46
N LYS A 265 15.80 -3.43 -15.74
CA LYS A 265 16.16 -2.54 -16.85
C LYS A 265 15.53 -1.15 -16.67
N PHE A 266 14.28 -1.09 -16.23
CA PHE A 266 13.60 0.18 -15.94
C PHE A 266 14.22 0.92 -14.76
N ILE A 267 14.51 0.21 -13.65
CA ILE A 267 15.23 0.81 -12.50
C ILE A 267 16.57 1.38 -12.94
N VAL A 268 17.37 0.59 -13.66
CA VAL A 268 18.70 0.98 -14.13
C VAL A 268 18.64 2.18 -15.07
N LYS A 269 17.61 2.26 -15.93
CA LYS A 269 17.39 3.42 -16.80
C LYS A 269 17.03 4.67 -16.00
N LEU A 270 16.16 4.55 -15.00
CA LEU A 270 15.63 5.69 -14.25
C LEU A 270 16.59 6.21 -13.17
N HIS A 271 17.40 5.31 -12.59
CA HIS A 271 18.29 5.60 -11.46
C HIS A 271 19.78 5.53 -11.81
N GLY A 272 20.11 5.13 -13.04
CA GLY A 272 21.48 4.98 -13.51
C GLY A 272 21.78 5.85 -14.73
N THR A 273 23.05 6.04 -15.01
CA THR A 273 23.54 6.63 -16.27
C THR A 273 23.67 5.52 -17.32
N PHE A 274 22.57 5.11 -17.97
CA PHE A 274 22.66 4.17 -19.10
C PHE A 274 22.50 4.92 -20.42
N THR A 275 23.62 5.32 -21.01
CA THR A 275 23.74 5.42 -22.46
C THR A 275 23.98 3.99 -22.98
N ASP A 276 23.25 3.55 -24.01
CA ASP A 276 23.66 2.33 -24.70
C ASP A 276 25.03 2.55 -25.39
N GLU A 277 25.63 1.47 -25.90
CA GLU A 277 26.91 1.50 -26.62
C GLU A 277 26.89 2.36 -27.90
N ASN A 278 25.72 2.89 -28.28
CA ASN A 278 25.49 3.79 -29.42
C ASN A 278 24.95 5.18 -29.01
N GLY A 279 24.87 5.50 -27.71
CA GLY A 279 24.37 6.79 -27.20
C GLY A 279 22.87 7.05 -27.35
N ASN A 280 22.04 6.05 -27.67
CA ASN A 280 20.61 6.25 -27.90
C ASN A 280 19.77 6.06 -26.62
N SER A 281 19.07 7.13 -26.22
CA SER A 281 18.07 7.17 -25.15
C SER A 281 16.70 6.76 -25.73
N TYR A 282 16.11 5.67 -25.23
CA TYR A 282 14.74 5.28 -25.58
C TYR A 282 13.76 5.84 -24.54
N ASP A 283 12.82 6.68 -24.97
CA ASP A 283 11.68 7.26 -24.22
C ASP A 283 11.99 8.23 -23.07
N HIS A 284 11.23 9.33 -23.06
CA HIS A 284 11.37 10.65 -22.40
C HIS A 284 11.56 10.72 -20.86
N LEU A 285 12.00 9.66 -20.18
CA LEU A 285 12.37 9.63 -18.76
C LEU A 285 13.80 9.12 -18.61
N GLU A 286 14.73 10.02 -18.31
CA GLU A 286 16.15 9.73 -18.04
C GLU A 286 16.46 9.79 -16.54
N SER A 287 15.59 10.39 -15.73
CA SER A 287 15.73 10.47 -14.27
C SER A 287 14.40 10.71 -13.55
N LEU A 288 14.38 10.57 -12.22
CA LEU A 288 13.26 11.02 -11.38
C LEU A 288 13.04 12.55 -11.44
N ASP A 289 14.01 13.34 -11.89
CA ASP A 289 13.82 14.79 -12.07
C ASP A 289 12.89 15.09 -13.27
N ASP A 290 12.78 14.14 -14.21
CA ASP A 290 11.86 14.27 -15.34
C ASP A 290 10.39 14.10 -14.95
N LEU A 291 10.09 13.70 -13.71
CA LEU A 291 8.71 13.68 -13.18
C LEU A 291 8.04 15.06 -13.30
N GLN A 292 8.81 16.14 -13.14
CA GLN A 292 8.31 17.50 -13.31
C GLN A 292 7.88 17.80 -14.75
N LYS A 293 8.50 17.16 -15.75
CA LYS A 293 8.17 17.30 -17.17
C LYS A 293 6.89 16.55 -17.55
N MET A 294 6.42 15.65 -16.68
CA MET A 294 5.25 14.81 -16.93
C MET A 294 3.93 15.43 -16.46
N VAL A 295 4.00 16.50 -15.67
CA VAL A 295 2.82 17.26 -15.25
C VAL A 295 2.58 18.46 -16.18
N PRO A 296 1.32 18.92 -16.32
CA PRO A 296 1.03 20.16 -17.01
C PRO A 296 1.83 21.33 -16.43
N ASP A 297 2.15 22.32 -17.26
CA ASP A 297 2.94 23.49 -16.87
C ASP A 297 2.33 24.20 -15.65
N ILE A 298 2.99 24.08 -14.50
CA ILE A 298 2.53 24.63 -13.22
C ILE A 298 2.99 26.08 -13.12
N LYS A 299 2.04 27.01 -13.29
CA LYS A 299 2.32 28.45 -13.24
C LYS A 299 2.45 29.00 -11.83
N ASP A 300 1.81 28.36 -10.85
CA ASP A 300 1.86 28.81 -9.46
C ASP A 300 3.20 28.39 -8.80
N PRO A 301 4.02 29.33 -8.33
CA PRO A 301 5.32 29.00 -7.72
C PRO A 301 5.20 28.14 -6.46
N THR A 302 4.08 28.21 -5.76
CA THR A 302 3.81 27.41 -4.55
C THR A 302 3.55 25.96 -4.91
N GLU A 303 2.67 25.72 -5.88
CA GLU A 303 2.38 24.39 -6.42
C GLU A 303 3.65 23.76 -7.00
N LEU A 304 4.49 24.56 -7.67
CA LEU A 304 5.78 24.13 -8.19
C LEU A 304 6.75 23.75 -7.07
N GLY A 305 6.86 24.59 -6.03
CA GLY A 305 7.68 24.31 -4.86
C GLY A 305 7.26 23.04 -4.13
N ASP A 306 5.95 22.82 -4.01
CA ASP A 306 5.37 21.65 -3.37
C ASP A 306 5.59 20.36 -4.16
N LEU A 307 5.44 20.44 -5.49
CA LEU A 307 5.83 19.36 -6.38
C LEU A 307 7.32 19.03 -6.25
N ASN A 308 8.19 20.03 -6.21
CA ASN A 308 9.64 19.81 -6.06
C ASN A 308 9.97 19.14 -4.72
N ALA A 309 9.29 19.53 -3.64
CA ALA A 309 9.43 18.87 -2.35
C ALA A 309 8.95 17.41 -2.38
N PHE A 310 7.83 17.13 -3.05
CA PHE A 310 7.33 15.77 -3.25
C PHE A 310 8.33 14.91 -4.03
N ILE A 311 8.83 15.40 -5.18
CA ILE A 311 9.81 14.70 -6.01
C ILE A 311 11.08 14.40 -5.21
N ASP A 312 11.56 15.37 -4.42
CA ASP A 312 12.72 15.18 -3.56
C ASP A 312 12.50 14.05 -2.52
N LEU A 313 11.32 13.97 -1.90
CA LEU A 313 10.99 12.86 -1.01
C LEU A 313 11.00 11.52 -1.76
N ILE A 314 10.42 11.46 -2.94
CA ILE A 314 10.39 10.26 -3.78
C ILE A 314 11.81 9.81 -4.14
N LYS A 315 12.71 10.73 -4.49
CA LYS A 315 14.13 10.43 -4.77
C LYS A 315 14.81 9.80 -3.55
N ASN A 316 14.54 10.31 -2.36
CA ASN A 316 15.07 9.79 -1.10
C ASN A 316 14.48 8.41 -0.72
N MET A 317 13.21 8.14 -1.07
CA MET A 317 12.55 6.85 -0.86
C MET A 317 12.97 5.77 -1.87
N LEU A 318 13.26 6.16 -3.11
CA LEU A 318 13.60 5.24 -4.21
C LEU A 318 15.10 5.14 -4.47
N VAL A 319 15.93 5.42 -3.47
CA VAL A 319 17.38 5.14 -3.54
C VAL A 319 17.61 3.64 -3.67
N VAL A 320 18.37 3.25 -4.69
CA VAL A 320 18.69 1.84 -4.99
C VAL A 320 19.47 1.17 -3.86
N ASP A 321 20.44 1.88 -3.28
CA ASP A 321 21.21 1.43 -2.12
C ASP A 321 20.33 1.50 -0.85
N PRO A 322 19.89 0.37 -0.28
CA PRO A 322 18.97 0.37 0.87
C PRO A 322 19.58 1.04 2.11
N LEU A 323 20.91 1.08 2.25
CA LEU A 323 21.59 1.72 3.38
C LEU A 323 21.56 3.25 3.31
N LYS A 324 21.35 3.80 2.11
CA LYS A 324 21.22 5.25 1.87
C LYS A 324 19.77 5.70 1.72
N ARG A 325 18.83 4.76 1.69
CA ARG A 325 17.41 5.04 1.56
C ARG A 325 16.92 5.71 2.84
N ILE A 326 16.13 6.77 2.69
CA ILE A 326 15.62 7.54 3.82
C ILE A 326 14.83 6.65 4.79
N LEU A 327 15.04 6.84 6.09
CA LEU A 327 14.29 6.11 7.12
C LEU A 327 12.90 6.74 7.31
N PRO A 328 11.90 5.96 7.77
CA PRO A 328 10.55 6.49 8.02
C PRO A 328 10.53 7.72 8.94
N ALA A 329 11.34 7.70 10.01
CA ALA A 329 11.42 8.81 10.98
C ALA A 329 12.05 10.08 10.37
N ASP A 330 13.08 9.93 9.54
CA ASP A 330 13.70 11.05 8.84
C ASP A 330 12.76 11.63 7.77
N ALA A 331 12.03 10.76 7.07
CA ALA A 331 11.03 11.16 6.09
C ALA A 331 9.85 11.94 6.70
N LEU A 332 9.48 11.69 7.96
CA LEU A 332 8.48 12.50 8.67
C LEU A 332 8.93 13.96 8.87
N ASN A 333 10.24 14.20 8.94
CA ASN A 333 10.83 15.53 9.05
C ASN A 333 11.19 16.14 7.69
N HIS A 334 10.95 15.43 6.59
CA HIS A 334 11.27 15.92 5.25
C HIS A 334 10.41 17.14 4.89
N LYS A 335 11.00 18.11 4.17
CA LYS A 335 10.36 19.39 3.80
C LYS A 335 8.97 19.27 3.16
N TYR A 336 8.71 18.16 2.45
CA TYR A 336 7.39 17.87 1.88
C TYR A 336 6.32 17.58 2.94
N ILE A 337 6.68 16.84 3.99
CA ILE A 337 5.80 16.48 5.10
C ILE A 337 5.69 17.66 6.08
N SER A 338 6.82 18.30 6.43
CA SER A 338 6.85 19.45 7.33
C SER A 338 6.29 20.74 6.71
N MET A 339 6.16 20.78 5.38
CA MET A 339 5.75 21.95 4.60
C MET A 339 6.68 23.16 4.75
N GLU A 340 7.92 22.97 5.21
CA GLU A 340 8.89 24.06 5.44
C GLU A 340 9.11 24.94 4.20
N HIS A 341 9.15 24.33 3.02
CA HIS A 341 9.30 25.01 1.73
C HIS A 341 8.10 25.92 1.36
N LEU A 342 6.97 25.83 2.07
CA LEU A 342 5.81 26.71 1.92
C LEU A 342 5.84 27.90 2.88
N ASN A 343 6.76 27.87 3.85
CA ASN A 343 6.85 28.82 4.96
C ASN A 343 7.91 29.91 4.77
N GLU A 344 8.54 30.05 3.59
CA GLU A 344 9.61 31.04 3.34
C GLU A 344 9.21 32.53 3.50
N ASP A 345 7.99 32.82 3.99
CA ASP A 345 7.55 34.15 4.47
C ASP A 345 7.26 34.22 5.99
N CYS A 346 7.42 33.17 6.79
CA CYS A 346 7.16 33.19 8.24
C CYS A 346 8.12 32.28 9.02
N THR A 347 8.97 32.91 9.83
CA THR A 347 9.81 32.25 10.83
C THR A 347 8.97 31.65 11.98
N CYS A 348 9.30 30.40 12.36
CA CYS A 348 8.97 29.70 13.60
C CYS A 348 7.50 29.23 13.75
N PHE A 349 7.28 27.93 13.94
CA PHE A 349 6.64 27.35 15.15
C PHE A 349 6.93 25.84 15.26
N THR A 350 7.08 25.39 16.50
CA THR A 350 7.45 24.03 16.93
C THR A 350 6.24 23.09 16.97
N TYR A 351 6.49 21.83 16.65
CA TYR A 351 5.54 20.71 16.65
C TYR A 351 4.87 20.45 18.01
N GLU A 352 3.58 20.74 18.11
CA GLU A 352 2.59 20.02 18.91
C GLU A 352 1.18 20.47 18.46
N LEU A 353 0.28 19.52 18.16
CA LEU A 353 -1.13 19.66 17.68
C LEU A 353 -1.38 19.32 16.19
N LEU A 354 -1.27 18.03 15.82
CA LEU A 354 -1.51 17.54 14.44
C LEU A 354 -2.88 16.88 14.18
N ASP A 355 -3.73 16.65 15.18
CA ASP A 355 -4.96 15.85 14.94
C ASP A 355 -6.20 16.70 14.60
N LEU A 356 -6.31 17.93 15.12
CA LEU A 356 -7.45 18.81 14.84
C LEU A 356 -7.26 19.65 13.56
N SER A 357 -6.03 20.09 13.30
CA SER A 357 -5.68 20.97 12.19
C SER A 357 -5.59 20.25 10.84
N LEU A 358 -5.04 19.03 10.81
CA LEU A 358 -4.98 18.19 9.61
C LEU A 358 -6.39 17.79 9.14
N PHE A 359 -7.33 17.56 10.05
CA PHE A 359 -8.70 17.19 9.67
C PHE A 359 -9.45 18.32 8.96
N ASP A 360 -9.33 19.56 9.47
CA ASP A 360 -9.90 20.74 8.81
C ASP A 360 -9.20 21.04 7.47
N TYR A 361 -7.89 20.80 7.40
CA TYR A 361 -7.12 20.84 6.15
C TYR A 361 -7.65 19.83 5.12
N LEU A 362 -7.86 18.58 5.52
CA LEU A 362 -8.34 17.49 4.65
C LEU A 362 -9.78 17.69 4.17
N LYS A 363 -10.66 18.19 5.04
CA LYS A 363 -12.03 18.58 4.65
C LYS A 363 -12.03 19.71 3.61
N LYS A 364 -11.13 20.68 3.72
CA LYS A 364 -11.04 21.80 2.76
C LYS A 364 -10.53 21.35 1.40
N ILE A 365 -9.51 20.48 1.33
CA ILE A 365 -9.02 19.88 0.08
C ILE A 365 -10.07 18.97 -0.57
N SER A 366 -10.81 18.18 0.22
CA SER A 366 -11.81 17.26 -0.32
C SER A 366 -13.09 17.94 -0.82
N SER A 367 -13.46 19.09 -0.25
CA SER A 367 -14.73 19.78 -0.56
C SER A 367 -14.61 20.83 -1.67
N LYS A 368 -13.39 21.31 -1.95
CA LYS A 368 -13.06 22.21 -3.04
C LYS A 368 -11.68 21.79 -3.55
N ARG A 369 -11.49 21.65 -4.87
CA ARG A 369 -10.15 21.54 -5.48
C ARG A 369 -9.41 22.86 -5.25
N LEU A 370 -8.95 23.08 -4.02
CA LEU A 370 -8.25 24.29 -3.63
C LEU A 370 -6.83 24.20 -4.17
N SER A 371 -6.39 25.28 -4.81
CA SER A 371 -5.01 25.47 -5.22
C SER A 371 -4.10 25.59 -3.99
N VAL A 372 -2.80 25.33 -4.14
CA VAL A 372 -1.85 25.47 -3.01
C VAL A 372 -1.80 26.93 -2.51
N SER A 373 -2.13 27.91 -3.36
CA SER A 373 -2.27 29.32 -2.99
C SER A 373 -3.36 29.57 -1.93
N GLU A 374 -4.44 28.78 -1.94
CA GLU A 374 -5.54 28.83 -0.97
C GLU A 374 -5.22 28.04 0.31
N ILE A 375 -4.27 27.11 0.22
CA ILE A 375 -3.76 26.30 1.34
C ILE A 375 -2.74 27.09 2.18
N ARG A 376 -1.92 27.94 1.55
CA ARG A 376 -0.83 28.71 2.18
C ARG A 376 -1.23 29.46 3.48
N PRO A 377 -2.38 30.17 3.57
CA PRO A 377 -2.78 30.86 4.81
C PRO A 377 -3.18 29.89 5.93
N ILE A 378 -3.66 28.69 5.57
CA ILE A 378 -4.11 27.66 6.52
C ILE A 378 -2.88 26.96 7.11
N ALA A 379 -1.89 26.61 6.27
CA ALA A 379 -0.63 26.03 6.73
C ALA A 379 0.13 26.97 7.68
N LYS A 380 0.04 28.30 7.48
CA LYS A 380 0.61 29.30 8.41
C LYS A 380 -0.07 29.38 9.78
N GLN A 381 -1.26 28.82 9.94
CA GLN A 381 -2.02 28.80 11.21
C GLN A 381 -1.88 27.46 11.96
N MET A 382 -1.24 26.47 11.34
CA MET A 382 -0.95 25.13 11.85
C MET A 382 0.51 25.07 12.28
#